data_AF-N8W800-F1
#
_entry.id   AF-N8W800-F1
#
_cell.length_a   1.000
_cell.length_b   1.000
_cell.length_c   1.000
_cell.angle_alpha   90.00
_cell.angle_beta   90.00
_cell.angle_gamma   90.00
#
_symmetry.space_group_name_H-M   'P 1'
#
loop_
_entity.id
_entity.type
_entity.pdbx_description
1 polymer ?
#
loop_
_entity_poly.entity_id
_entity_poly.type
_entity_poly.pdbx_seq_one_letter_code
_entity_poly.pdbx_strand_id
1 'polypeptide(L)' 'MFSLFGCTNSQAKYQDKFLAHVAEKVPAPYKECMVNFLKENWDEAWKTYDKEKKREPRGEADIVNFMIEKYLDQCKSN' A
#
# COMPACT_ATOMS: atom_id res chain seq x y z
N MET A 1 -22.39 -21.95 -12.32
CA MET A 1 -21.20 -21.50 -11.57
C MET A 1 -20.47 -20.51 -12.45
N PHE A 2 -20.72 -19.21 -12.28
CA PHE A 2 -20.13 -18.17 -13.14
C PHE A 2 -18.68 -17.92 -12.70
N SER A 3 -17.74 -18.18 -13.62
CA SER A 3 -16.30 -17.92 -13.47
C SER A 3 -16.02 -16.43 -13.21
N LEU A 4 -15.64 -16.10 -11.97
CA LEU A 4 -15.23 -14.77 -11.51
C LEU A 4 -13.74 -14.45 -11.80
N PHE A 5 -13.20 -14.86 -12.95
CA PHE A 5 -11.79 -14.60 -13.30
C PHE A 5 -11.52 -13.17 -13.80
N GLY A 6 -12.50 -12.27 -13.74
CA GLY A 6 -12.37 -10.88 -14.22
C GLY A 6 -11.80 -9.87 -13.20
N CYS A 7 -11.87 -10.15 -11.90
CA CYS A 7 -11.48 -9.17 -10.87
C CYS A 7 -10.00 -9.24 -10.46
N THR A 8 -9.39 -10.42 -10.51
CA THR A 8 -8.03 -10.67 -9.98
C THR A 8 -6.94 -9.94 -10.77
N ASN A 9 -7.02 -9.92 -12.10
CA ASN A 9 -6.03 -9.25 -12.95
C ASN A 9 -6.05 -7.71 -12.82
N SER A 10 -7.23 -7.12 -12.64
CA SER A 10 -7.37 -5.67 -12.48
C SER A 10 -6.88 -5.21 -11.10
N GLN A 11 -7.15 -6.01 -10.07
CA GLN A 11 -6.68 -5.76 -8.70
C GLN A 11 -5.16 -5.86 -8.60
N ALA A 12 -4.53 -6.89 -9.20
CA ALA A 12 -3.08 -7.03 -9.23
C ALA A 12 -2.40 -5.84 -9.94
N LYS A 13 -2.94 -5.41 -11.09
CA LYS A 13 -2.43 -4.23 -11.81
C LYS A 13 -2.53 -2.93 -11.02
N TYR A 14 -3.59 -2.77 -10.22
CA TYR A 14 -3.73 -1.62 -9.33
C TYR A 14 -2.72 -1.67 -8.18
N GLN A 15 -2.58 -2.85 -7.56
CA GLN A 15 -1.61 -3.07 -6.48
C GLN A 15 -0.18 -2.74 -6.94
N ASP A 16 0.25 -3.25 -8.10
CA ASP A 16 1.59 -2.97 -8.62
C ASP A 16 1.83 -1.47 -8.88
N LYS A 17 0.85 -0.76 -9.44
CA LYS A 17 0.94 0.69 -9.67
C LYS A 17 1.03 1.46 -8.35
N PHE A 18 0.20 1.11 -7.38
CA PHE A 18 0.22 1.74 -6.06
C PHE A 18 1.56 1.51 -5.35
N LEU A 19 2.08 0.28 -5.37
CA LEU A 19 3.37 -0.06 -4.79
C LEU A 19 4.53 0.67 -5.48
N ALA A 20 4.46 0.91 -6.79
CA ALA A 20 5.44 1.75 -7.48
C ALA A 20 5.43 3.19 -6.95
N HIS A 21 4.25 3.78 -6.74
CA HIS A 21 4.15 5.12 -6.15
C HIS A 21 4.64 5.17 -4.70
N VAL A 22 4.41 4.11 -3.91
CA VAL A 22 5.04 3.97 -2.59
C VAL A 22 6.56 3.99 -2.72
N ALA A 23 7.15 3.20 -3.62
CA ALA A 23 8.59 3.12 -3.82
C ALA A 23 9.23 4.48 -4.23
N GLU A 24 8.49 5.31 -4.96
CA GLU A 24 8.92 6.67 -5.33
C GLU A 24 8.97 7.64 -4.13
N LYS A 25 8.04 7.47 -3.18
CA LYS A 25 7.86 8.38 -2.04
C LYS A 25 8.59 7.95 -0.78
N VAL A 26 8.85 6.65 -0.62
CA VAL A 26 9.59 6.12 0.54
C VAL A 26 11.04 6.62 0.50
N PRO A 27 11.56 7.19 1.60
CA PRO A 27 12.96 7.57 1.68
C PRO A 27 13.89 6.34 1.64
N ALA A 28 15.05 6.49 1.01
CA ALA A 28 16.10 5.48 1.11
C ALA A 28 16.62 5.37 2.56
N PRO A 29 17.05 4.18 3.03
CA PRO A 29 17.17 2.92 2.28
C PRO A 29 15.89 2.03 2.29
N TYR A 30 14.77 2.52 2.80
CA TYR A 30 13.63 1.67 3.20
C TYR A 30 12.69 1.24 2.06
N LYS A 31 13.01 1.57 0.81
CA LYS A 31 12.13 1.36 -0.35
C LYS A 31 11.71 -0.10 -0.52
N GLU A 32 12.69 -1.00 -0.57
CA GLU A 32 12.44 -2.43 -0.80
C GLU A 32 11.64 -3.05 0.34
N CYS A 33 12.01 -2.75 1.59
CA CYS A 33 11.27 -3.20 2.76
C CYS A 33 9.81 -2.74 2.73
N MET A 34 9.56 -1.45 2.45
CA MET A 34 8.20 -0.91 2.42
C MET A 34 7.33 -1.55 1.35
N VAL A 35 7.87 -1.76 0.14
CA VAL A 35 7.14 -2.39 -0.96
C VAL A 35 6.82 -3.84 -0.61
N ASN A 36 7.80 -4.60 -0.10
CA ASN A 36 7.59 -6.00 0.27
C ASN A 36 6.59 -6.13 1.42
N PHE A 37 6.71 -5.30 2.46
CA PHE A 37 5.80 -5.29 3.59
C PHE A 37 4.35 -5.06 3.15
N LEU A 38 4.09 -4.03 2.35
CA LEU A 38 2.74 -3.73 1.87
C LEU A 38 2.22 -4.80 0.89
N LYS A 39 3.09 -5.44 0.13
CA LYS A 39 2.71 -6.54 -0.76
C LYS A 39 2.26 -7.76 0.03
N GLU A 40 2.99 -8.12 1.08
CA GLU A 40 2.68 -9.26 1.96
C GLU A 40 1.47 -8.99 2.85
N ASN A 41 1.27 -7.74 3.27
CA ASN A 41 0.22 -7.34 4.22
C ASN A 41 -0.88 -6.49 3.56
N TRP A 42 -1.12 -6.67 2.25
CA TRP A 42 -1.97 -5.78 1.45
C TRP A 42 -3.36 -5.56 2.05
N ASP A 43 -4.10 -6.63 2.31
CA ASP A 43 -5.48 -6.52 2.82
C ASP A 43 -5.54 -5.92 4.24
N GLU A 44 -4.54 -6.21 5.08
CA GLU A 44 -4.46 -5.65 6.44
C GLU A 44 -4.08 -4.18 6.44
N ALA A 45 -3.18 -3.77 5.54
CA ALA A 45 -2.80 -2.38 5.36
C ALA A 45 -3.99 -1.52 4.94
N TRP A 46 -4.80 -2.00 3.98
CA TRP A 46 -6.02 -1.30 3.56
C TRP A 46 -7.09 -1.25 4.64
N LYS A 47 -7.31 -2.34 5.40
CA LYS A 47 -8.21 -2.32 6.56
C LYS A 47 -7.76 -1.31 7.62
N THR A 48 -6.46 -1.23 7.87
CA THR A 48 -5.89 -0.28 8.83
C THR A 48 -6.09 1.15 8.36
N TYR A 49 -5.81 1.42 7.08
CA TYR A 49 -6.06 2.72 6.46
C TYR A 49 -7.53 3.14 6.57
N ASP A 50 -8.48 2.26 6.21
CA ASP A 50 -9.91 2.59 6.26
C ASP A 50 -10.40 2.85 7.69
N LYS A 51 -9.82 2.17 8.68
CA LYS A 51 -10.16 2.34 10.10
C LYS A 51 -9.56 3.62 10.69
N GLU A 52 -8.32 3.96 10.32
CA GLU A 52 -7.54 5.00 10.97
C GLU A 52 -7.49 6.32 10.18
N LYS A 53 -7.97 6.35 8.93
CA LYS A 53 -8.06 7.59 8.16
C LYS A 53 -8.89 8.61 8.95
N LYS A 54 -8.28 9.76 9.24
CA LYS A 54 -8.96 10.86 9.96
C LYS A 54 -9.90 11.66 9.05
N ARG A 55 -9.73 11.52 7.74
CA ARG A 55 -10.50 12.21 6.70
C ARG A 55 -10.41 11.42 5.39
N GLU A 56 -11.33 11.71 4.47
CA GLU A 56 -11.26 11.15 3.12
C GLU A 56 -10.01 11.66 2.37
N PRO A 57 -9.37 10.79 1.57
CA PRO A 57 -8.20 11.16 0.80
C PRO A 57 -8.60 12.10 -0.33
N ARG A 58 -7.78 13.10 -0.63
CA ARG A 58 -7.98 13.96 -1.82
C ARG A 58 -7.38 13.34 -3.08
N GLY A 59 -6.66 12.23 -2.93
CA GLY A 59 -6.04 11.48 -4.00
C GLY A 59 -5.12 10.40 -3.46
N GLU A 60 -4.55 9.61 -4.35
CA GLU A 60 -3.72 8.46 -3.99
C GLU A 60 -2.48 8.86 -3.17
N ALA A 61 -1.91 10.04 -3.41
CA ALA A 61 -0.77 10.55 -2.65
C ALA A 61 -1.06 10.69 -1.14
N ASP A 62 -2.29 11.05 -0.75
CA ASP A 62 -2.67 11.13 0.66
C ASP A 62 -2.66 9.71 1.30
N ILE A 63 -3.07 8.69 0.54
CA ILE A 63 -3.06 7.28 0.97
C ILE A 63 -1.63 6.76 1.07
N VAL A 64 -0.80 7.01 0.04
CA VAL A 64 0.60 6.60 0.01
C VAL A 64 1.35 7.20 1.20
N ASN A 65 1.17 8.50 1.47
CA ASN A 65 1.80 9.15 2.62
C ASN A 65 1.36 8.53 3.95
N PHE A 66 0.06 8.23 4.11
CA PHE A 66 -0.42 7.50 5.29
C PHE A 66 0.27 6.15 5.46
N MET A 67 0.34 5.35 4.39
CA MET A 67 0.95 4.01 4.45
C MET A 67 2.43 4.10 4.83
N ILE A 68 3.15 5.08 4.27
CA ILE A 68 4.56 5.32 4.60
C ILE A 68 4.69 5.73 6.06
N GLU A 69 3.98 6.77 6.51
CA GLU A 69 4.05 7.22 7.90
C GLU A 69 3.69 6.10 8.89
N LYS A 70 2.72 5.26 8.56
CA LYS A 70 2.25 4.17 9.42
C LYS A 70 3.25 3.02 9.55
N TYR A 71 3.90 2.65 8.44
CA TYR A 71 4.67 1.39 8.37
C TYR A 71 6.18 1.58 8.22
N LEU A 72 6.68 2.79 7.96
CA LEU A 72 8.11 3.03 7.77
C LEU A 72 8.95 2.59 8.98
N ASP A 73 8.43 2.70 10.20
CA ASP A 73 9.15 2.28 11.41
C ASP A 73 9.34 0.75 11.50
N GLN A 74 8.48 -0.04 10.85
CA GLN A 74 8.69 -1.49 10.69
C GLN A 74 9.94 -1.80 9.85
N CYS A 75 10.32 -0.87 8.96
CA CYS A 75 11.51 -0.97 8.13
C CYS A 75 12.76 -0.32 8.75
N LYS A 76 12.61 0.49 9.79
CA LYS A 76 13.75 1.10 10.54
C LYS A 76 14.26 0.21 11.67
N SER A 77 13.40 -0.67 12.17
CA SER A 77 13.66 -1.47 13.38
C SER A 77 14.28 -2.85 13.08
N ASN A 78 14.54 -3.13 11.80
CA ASN A 78 15.34 -4.24 11.29
C ASN A 78 16.69 -3.72 10.78
#